data_AF-I4Z5C7-F1
#
_entry.id   AF-I4Z5C7-F1
#
_cell.length_a   1.000
_cell.length_b   1.000
_cell.length_c   1.000
_cell.angle_alpha   90.00
_cell.angle_beta   90.00
_cell.angle_gamma   90.00
#
_symmetry.space_group_name_H-M   'P 1'
#
loop_
_entity.id
_entity.type
_entity.pdbx_description
1 polymer ?
#
loop_
_entity_poly.entity_id
_entity_poly.type
_entity_poly.pdbx_seq_one_letter_code
_entity_poly.pdbx_strand_id
1 'polypeptide(L)' 'MAGGALAKNVFWQVAGVMALGTNTTLNGVVLSKTGITLAAGAVVHGKLMAQTSVTLSGNTVAP' A
#
# COMPACT_ATOMS: atom_id res chain seq x y z
N MET A 1 -3.45 -7.28 11.89
CA MET A 1 -4.79 -7.87 11.59
C MET A 1 -5.18 -8.76 12.76
N ALA A 2 -6.47 -8.86 13.12
CA ALA A 2 -6.95 -9.69 14.22
C ALA A 2 -8.30 -10.34 13.88
N GLY A 3 -8.68 -11.40 14.60
CA GLY A 3 -10.02 -12.00 14.50
C GLY A 3 -10.38 -12.59 13.14
N GLY A 4 -9.41 -13.06 12.35
CA GLY A 4 -9.65 -13.62 11.02
C GLY A 4 -9.74 -12.59 9.88
N ALA A 5 -9.42 -11.31 10.14
CA ALA A 5 -9.35 -10.31 9.09
C ALA A 5 -8.28 -10.67 8.04
N LEU A 6 -8.66 -10.61 6.75
CA LEU A 6 -7.80 -10.90 5.60
C LEU A 6 -7.48 -9.62 4.82
N ALA A 7 -6.21 -9.38 4.50
CA ALA A 7 -5.77 -8.14 3.83
C ALA A 7 -6.49 -7.91 2.49
N LYS A 8 -6.75 -8.98 1.72
CA LYS A 8 -7.53 -8.91 0.47
C LYS A 8 -8.96 -8.37 0.61
N ASN A 9 -9.49 -8.30 1.83
CA ASN A 9 -10.82 -7.76 2.12
C ASN A 9 -10.77 -6.33 2.70
N VAL A 10 -9.59 -5.70 2.75
CA VAL A 10 -9.40 -4.32 3.22
C VAL A 10 -9.08 -3.43 2.03
N PHE A 11 -9.83 -2.34 1.85
CA PHE A 11 -9.67 -1.40 0.74
C PHE A 11 -9.38 0.00 1.26
N TRP A 12 -8.32 0.61 0.72
CA TRP A 12 -7.92 1.99 1.02
C TRP A 12 -8.13 2.84 -0.22
N GLN A 13 -9.16 3.69 -0.22
CA GLN A 13 -9.37 4.66 -1.30
C GLN A 13 -8.74 5.99 -0.92
N VAL A 14 -7.90 6.54 -1.79
CA VAL A 14 -7.21 7.80 -1.57
C VAL A 14 -7.38 8.69 -2.81
N ALA A 15 -7.94 9.89 -2.61
CA ALA A 15 -8.12 10.86 -3.70
C ALA A 15 -6.80 11.55 -4.10
N GLY A 16 -5.85 11.66 -3.18
CA GLY A 16 -4.52 12.22 -3.39
C GLY A 16 -3.44 11.15 -3.46
N VAL A 17 -2.25 11.49 -2.96
CA VAL A 17 -1.11 10.55 -2.89
C VAL A 17 -1.20 9.73 -1.61
N MET A 18 -0.99 8.41 -1.71
CA MET A 18 -0.72 7.56 -0.55
C MET A 18 0.78 7.50 -0.32
N ALA A 19 1.25 7.94 0.86
CA ALA A 19 2.66 7.89 1.23
C ALA A 19 2.86 6.96 2.43
N LEU A 20 3.67 5.92 2.25
CA LEU A 20 4.10 5.01 3.32
C LEU A 20 5.52 5.37 3.76
N GLY A 21 5.67 5.64 5.06
CA GLY A 21 6.94 5.97 5.69
C GLY A 21 7.91 4.79 5.75
N THR A 22 9.13 5.04 6.21
CA THR A 22 10.19 4.02 6.32
C THR A 22 9.77 2.91 7.29
N ASN A 23 10.08 1.66 6.93
CA ASN A 23 9.79 0.47 7.75
C ASN A 23 8.32 0.34 8.19
N THR A 24 7.37 0.92 7.45
CA THR A 24 5.94 0.78 7.74
C THR A 24 5.37 -0.48 7.11
N THR A 25 4.28 -1.01 7.69
CA THR A 25 3.57 -2.16 7.12
C THR A 25 2.12 -1.80 6.82
N LEU A 26 1.68 -2.02 5.57
CA LEU A 26 0.29 -1.87 5.15
C LEU A 26 -0.32 -3.23 4.80
N ASN A 27 -1.57 -3.44 5.22
CA ASN A 27 -2.38 -4.60 4.85
C ASN A 27 -3.63 -4.11 4.10
N GLY A 28 -3.78 -4.49 2.84
CA GLY A 28 -4.93 -4.09 2.03
C GLY A 28 -4.65 -3.82 0.56
N VAL A 29 -5.73 -3.63 -0.20
CA VAL A 29 -5.70 -3.12 -1.57
C VAL A 29 -5.78 -1.59 -1.53
N VAL A 30 -4.77 -0.92 -2.05
CA VAL A 30 -4.71 0.53 -2.15
C VAL A 30 -5.19 0.97 -3.54
N LEU A 31 -6.18 1.85 -3.56
CA LEU A 31 -6.72 2.51 -4.74
C LEU A 31 -6.43 4.02 -4.63
N SER A 32 -5.40 4.48 -5.33
CA SER A 32 -5.03 5.90 -5.36
C SER A 32 -5.42 6.53 -6.70
N LYS A 33 -6.14 7.66 -6.65
CA LYS A 33 -6.44 8.46 -7.84
C LYS A 33 -5.19 9.14 -8.42
N THR A 34 -4.15 9.32 -7.62
CA THR A 34 -2.87 9.87 -8.11
C THR A 34 -1.77 8.84 -7.95
N GLY A 35 -0.77 9.11 -7.12
CA GLY A 35 0.38 8.26 -6.90
C GLY A 35 0.34 7.47 -5.60
N ILE A 36 1.25 6.51 -5.50
CA ILE A 36 1.58 5.77 -4.28
C ILE A 36 3.11 5.82 -4.12
N THR A 37 3.60 6.26 -2.96
CA THR A 37 5.04 6.31 -2.64
C THR A 37 5.35 5.48 -1.41
N LEU A 38 6.36 4.61 -1.52
CA LEU A 38 6.86 3.79 -0.43
C LEU A 38 8.31 4.18 -0.13
N ALA A 39 8.56 4.63 1.10
CA ALA A 39 9.92 4.85 1.58
C ALA A 39 10.63 3.53 1.94
N ALA A 40 11.95 3.61 2.15
CA ALA A 40 12.82 2.47 2.41
C ALA A 40 12.27 1.49 3.45
N GLY A 41 12.26 0.21 3.10
CA GLY A 41 11.87 -0.87 4.01
C GLY A 41 10.37 -1.00 4.30
N ALA A 42 9.51 -0.20 3.66
CA ALA A 42 8.06 -0.40 3.78
C ALA A 42 7.65 -1.76 3.18
N VAL A 43 6.68 -2.41 3.82
CA VAL A 43 6.13 -3.73 3.46
C VAL A 43 4.63 -3.61 3.20
N VAL A 44 4.16 -4.22 2.11
CA VAL A 44 2.74 -4.26 1.75
C VAL A 44 2.28 -5.70 1.58
N HIS A 45 1.23 -6.06 2.32
CA HIS A 45 0.44 -7.27 2.12
C HIS A 45 -0.87 -6.88 1.41
N GLY A 46 -0.88 -6.97 0.09
CA GLY A 46 -2.01 -6.65 -0.78
C GLY A 46 -1.59 -6.11 -2.14
N LYS A 47 -2.31 -5.12 -2.65
CA LYS A 47 -2.10 -4.56 -4.00
C LYS A 47 -1.99 -3.04 -3.97
N LEU A 48 -1.15 -2.49 -4.85
CA LEU A 48 -0.99 -1.05 -5.04
C LEU A 48 -1.51 -0.67 -6.43
N MET A 49 -2.65 0.02 -6.49
CA MET A 49 -3.29 0.44 -7.74
C MET A 49 -3.40 1.97 -7.76
N ALA A 50 -2.45 2.60 -8.46
CA ALA A 50 -2.40 4.04 -8.66
C ALA A 50 -2.84 4.37 -10.10
N GLN A 51 -3.61 5.44 -10.29
CA GLN A 51 -3.96 5.89 -11.65
C GLN A 51 -2.81 6.64 -12.34
N THR A 52 -1.80 7.12 -11.60
CA THR A 52 -0.62 7.77 -12.20
C THR A 52 0.65 6.94 -12.06
N SER A 53 1.15 6.73 -10.84
CA SER A 53 2.45 6.09 -10.62
C SER A 53 2.58 5.42 -9.26
N VAL A 54 3.43 4.39 -9.20
CA VAL A 54 3.86 3.76 -7.96
C VAL A 54 5.38 3.88 -7.86
N THR A 55 5.88 4.45 -6.76
CA THR A 55 7.32 4.60 -6.50
C THR A 55 7.75 3.72 -5.34
N LEU A 56 8.79 2.91 -5.55
CA LEU A 56 9.32 1.97 -4.59
C LEU A 56 10.79 2.29 -4.28
N SER A 57 11.19 2.15 -3.02
CA SER A 57 12.56 2.22 -2.53
C SER A 57 12.80 1.02 -1.61
N GLY A 58 13.41 -0.05 -2.13
CA GLY A 58 13.76 -1.23 -1.31
C GLY A 58 12.59 -1.84 -0.53
N ASN A 59 11.43 -2.03 -1.18
CA ASN A 59 10.20 -2.49 -0.52
C ASN A 59 9.87 -3.96 -0.80
N THR A 60 9.07 -4.55 0.08
CA THR A 60 8.43 -5.85 -0.16
C THR A 60 6.94 -5.65 -0.42
N VAL A 61 6.42 -6.17 -1.54
CA VAL A 61 5.00 -6.14 -1.88
C VAL A 61 4.56 -7.57 -2.22
N ALA A 62 3.63 -8.12 -1.45
CA ALA A 62 3.14 -9.49 -1.59
C ALA A 62 1.60 -9.52 -1.62
N PRO A 63 0.98 -10.43 -2.40
CA PRO A 63 -0.47 -10.51 -2.57
C PRO A 63 -1.26 -10.94 -1.33
#